data_AF-A0A1E5BKB8-F1
#
_entry.id   AF-A0A1E5BKB8-F1
#
_cell.length_a   1.000
_cell.length_b   1.000
_cell.length_c   1.000
_cell.angle_alpha   90.00
_cell.angle_beta   90.00
_cell.angle_gamma   90.00
#
_symmetry.space_group_name_H-M   'P 1'
#
loop_
_entity.id
_entity.type
_entity.pdbx_description
1 polymer ?
#
loop_
_entity_poly.entity_id
_entity_poly.type
_entity_poly.pdbx_seq_one_letter_code
_entity_poly.pdbx_strand_id
1 'polypeptide(L)'
;MIAALDSQLLIENRKLVSLSDKLEHTAQWMMASHGTPEFGVRQDTYFPLLKKWRNQSKLVNGLRSQIAQSKMLNSSKPVKSDEAISMEEKRAQKEASVTSTTYERAQKRLFKSVDGFLSGKH
;
A
#
# COMPACT_ATOMS: atom_id res chain seq x y z
N MET A 1 1.96 -2.62 7.40
CA MET A 1 1.02 -3.47 6.63
C MET A 1 1.74 -4.26 5.53
N ILE A 2 2.51 -3.63 4.62
CA ILE A 2 3.28 -4.34 3.57
C ILE A 2 4.29 -5.35 4.15
N ALA A 3 5.06 -4.97 5.17
CA ALA A 3 6.05 -5.88 5.79
C ALA A 3 5.42 -7.18 6.35
N ALA A 4 4.20 -7.10 6.90
CA ALA A 4 3.49 -8.27 7.40
C ALA A 4 3.03 -9.19 6.26
N LEU A 5 2.56 -8.61 5.14
CA LEU A 5 2.20 -9.36 3.93
C LEU A 5 3.42 -10.01 3.28
N ASP A 6 4.58 -9.34 3.27
CA ASP A 6 5.84 -9.90 2.77
C ASP A 6 6.33 -11.08 3.62
N SER A 7 6.26 -10.97 4.95
CA SER A 7 6.57 -12.09 5.85
C SER A 7 5.63 -13.27 5.64
N GLN A 8 4.32 -13.02 5.49
CA GLN A 8 3.33 -14.05 5.21
C GLN A 8 3.60 -14.71 3.85
N LEU A 9 3.88 -13.93 2.81
CA LEU A 9 4.23 -14.44 1.48
C LEU A 9 5.46 -15.35 1.53
N LEU A 10 6.47 -15.00 2.33
CA LEU A 10 7.68 -15.80 2.47
C LEU A 10 7.39 -17.17 3.13
N ILE A 11 6.57 -17.20 4.18
CA ILE A 11 6.14 -18.43 4.84
C ILE A 11 5.34 -19.31 3.87
N GLU A 12 4.38 -18.73 3.18
CA GLU A 12 3.49 -19.47 2.28
C GLU A 12 4.20 -19.93 1.00
N ASN A 13 5.21 -19.21 0.53
CA ASN A 13 6.12 -19.68 -0.53
C ASN A 13 6.95 -20.88 -0.08
N ARG A 14 7.49 -20.89 1.15
CA ARG A 14 8.23 -22.06 1.66
C ARG A 14 7.36 -23.31 1.72
N LYS A 15 6.10 -23.16 2.16
CA LYS A 15 5.11 -24.25 2.13
C LYS A 15 4.83 -24.72 0.70
N LEU A 16 4.71 -23.79 -0.25
CA LEU A 16 4.50 -24.12 -1.66
C LEU A 16 5.67 -24.90 -2.26
N VAL A 17 6.91 -24.50 -1.97
CA VAL A 17 8.12 -25.21 -2.41
C VAL A 17 8.13 -26.64 -1.85
N SER A 18 7.94 -26.80 -0.54
CA SER A 18 7.88 -28.13 0.08
C SER A 18 6.77 -29.02 -0.50
N LEU A 19 5.60 -28.44 -0.80
CA LEU A 19 4.53 -29.17 -1.48
C LEU A 19 4.88 -29.51 -2.93
N SER A 20 5.63 -28.65 -3.62
CA SER A 20 6.12 -28.88 -4.98
C SER A 20 7.06 -30.07 -5.02
N ASP A 21 8.03 -30.13 -4.11
CA ASP A 21 9.00 -31.24 -4.03
C ASP A 21 8.27 -32.56 -3.75
N LYS A 22 7.34 -32.55 -2.78
CA LYS A 22 6.51 -33.72 -2.48
C LYS A 22 5.67 -34.17 -3.68
N LEU A 23 5.09 -33.22 -4.40
CA LEU A 23 4.27 -33.47 -5.58
C LEU A 23 5.10 -34.08 -6.71
N GLU A 24 6.31 -33.58 -6.92
CA GLU A 24 7.23 -34.11 -7.92
C GLU A 24 7.62 -35.56 -7.62
N HIS A 25 8.01 -35.84 -6.38
CA HIS A 25 8.33 -37.22 -5.96
C HIS A 25 7.13 -38.17 -6.08
N THR A 26 5.92 -37.73 -5.70
CA THR A 26 4.72 -38.57 -5.87
C THR A 26 4.31 -38.73 -7.32
N ALA A 27 4.53 -37.72 -8.17
CA ALA A 27 4.31 -37.85 -9.61
C ALA A 27 5.25 -38.89 -10.22
N GLN A 28 6.54 -38.82 -9.89
CA GLN A 28 7.54 -39.81 -10.34
C GLN A 28 7.17 -41.23 -9.86
N TRP A 29 6.80 -41.37 -8.58
CA TRP A 29 6.35 -42.65 -8.02
C TRP A 29 5.07 -43.18 -8.67
N MET A 30 4.09 -42.32 -8.98
CA MET A 30 2.88 -42.69 -9.70
C MET A 30 3.21 -43.16 -11.12
N MET A 31 4.00 -42.38 -11.86
CA MET A 31 4.37 -42.68 -13.26
C MET A 31 5.23 -43.94 -13.39
N ALA A 32 6.02 -44.30 -12.37
CA ALA A 32 6.76 -45.56 -12.34
C ALA A 32 5.85 -46.80 -12.36
N SER A 33 4.58 -46.68 -11.99
CA SER A 33 3.58 -47.76 -12.06
C SER A 33 2.66 -47.67 -13.28
N HIS A 34 2.96 -46.79 -14.23
CA HIS A 34 2.09 -46.59 -15.38
C HIS A 34 1.88 -47.89 -16.15
N GLY A 35 0.60 -48.22 -16.42
CA GLY A 35 0.21 -49.46 -17.09
C GLY A 35 0.06 -50.68 -16.17
N THR A 36 0.30 -50.54 -14.86
CA THR A 36 -0.01 -51.58 -13.87
C THR A 36 -1.34 -51.28 -13.15
N PRO A 37 -2.00 -52.30 -12.56
CA PRO A 37 -3.20 -52.09 -11.75
C PRO A 37 -2.99 -51.15 -10.55
N GLU A 38 -1.75 -51.03 -10.06
CA GLU A 38 -1.40 -50.15 -8.95
C GLU A 38 -1.51 -48.67 -9.31
N PHE A 39 -1.45 -48.32 -10.60
CA PHE A 39 -1.48 -46.93 -11.06
C PHE A 39 -2.69 -46.15 -10.52
N GLY A 40 -3.88 -46.77 -10.53
CA GLY A 40 -5.10 -46.16 -9.98
C GLY A 40 -4.99 -45.85 -8.48
N VAL A 41 -4.38 -46.76 -7.72
CA VAL A 41 -4.14 -46.55 -6.27
C VAL A 41 -3.16 -45.40 -6.03
N ARG A 42 -2.15 -45.26 -6.89
CA ARG A 42 -1.17 -44.16 -6.79
C ARG A 42 -1.77 -42.81 -7.21
N GLN A 43 -2.74 -42.81 -8.13
CA GLN A 43 -3.51 -41.62 -8.49
C GLN A 43 -4.31 -41.06 -7.31
N ASP A 44 -4.89 -41.93 -6.48
CA ASP A 44 -5.63 -41.54 -5.28
C ASP A 44 -4.74 -40.81 -4.26
N THR A 45 -3.43 -41.04 -4.30
CA THR A 45 -2.47 -40.31 -3.47
C THR A 45 -2.00 -39.01 -4.13
N TYR A 46 -1.78 -39.03 -5.44
CA TYR A 46 -1.27 -37.89 -6.21
C TYR A 46 -2.29 -36.74 -6.35
N PHE A 47 -3.53 -37.04 -6.78
CA PHE A 47 -4.50 -35.99 -7.10
C PHE A 47 -4.92 -35.12 -5.91
N PRO A 48 -5.11 -35.65 -4.68
CA PRO A 48 -5.35 -34.81 -3.52
C PRO A 48 -4.17 -33.89 -3.21
N LEU A 49 -2.93 -34.36 -3.40
CA LEU A 49 -1.74 -33.54 -3.20
C LEU A 49 -1.65 -32.43 -4.26
N LEU A 50 -1.98 -32.74 -5.52
CA LEU A 50 -2.08 -31.76 -6.60
C LEU A 50 -3.13 -30.68 -6.27
N LYS A 51 -4.28 -31.07 -5.73
CA LYS A 51 -5.32 -30.13 -5.28
C LYS A 51 -4.81 -29.20 -4.17
N LYS A 52 -4.09 -29.74 -3.19
CA LYS A 52 -3.46 -28.96 -2.11
C LYS A 52 -2.45 -27.96 -2.67
N TRP A 53 -1.57 -28.40 -3.57
CA TRP A 53 -0.58 -27.53 -4.22
C TRP A 53 -1.25 -26.40 -5.02
N ARG A 54 -2.31 -26.69 -5.79
CA ARG A 54 -3.08 -25.68 -6.54
C ARG A 54 -3.69 -24.63 -5.62
N ASN A 55 -4.28 -25.06 -4.50
CA ASN A 55 -4.86 -24.13 -3.53
C ASN A 55 -3.78 -23.24 -2.88
N GLN A 56 -2.64 -23.83 -2.52
CA GLN A 56 -1.50 -23.09 -1.98
C GLN A 56 -0.95 -22.07 -2.99
N SER A 57 -0.82 -22.46 -4.26
CA SER A 57 -0.38 -21.59 -5.35
C SER A 57 -1.30 -20.40 -5.55
N LYS A 58 -2.63 -20.62 -5.51
CA LYS A 58 -3.62 -19.53 -5.55
C LYS A 58 -3.45 -18.55 -4.40
N LEU A 59 -3.20 -19.05 -3.18
CA LEU A 59 -2.98 -18.21 -2.01
C LEU A 59 -1.73 -17.35 -2.15
N VAL A 60 -0.60 -17.94 -2.58
CA VAL A 60 0.64 -17.20 -2.85
C VAL A 60 0.44 -16.12 -3.92
N ASN A 61 -0.25 -16.45 -5.01
CA ASN A 61 -0.53 -15.49 -6.08
C ASN A 61 -1.45 -14.36 -5.58
N GLY A 62 -2.46 -14.68 -4.77
CA GLY A 62 -3.32 -13.69 -4.12
C GLY A 62 -2.54 -12.71 -3.24
N LEU A 63 -1.60 -13.21 -2.43
CA LEU A 63 -0.72 -12.37 -1.61
C LEU A 63 0.18 -11.48 -2.48
N ARG A 64 0.76 -12.01 -3.56
CA ARG A 64 1.56 -11.22 -4.53
C ARG A 64 0.73 -10.08 -5.14
N SER A 65 -0.51 -10.36 -5.54
CA SER A 65 -1.43 -9.35 -6.07
C SER A 65 -1.77 -8.28 -5.02
N GLN A 66 -2.03 -8.65 -3.78
CA GLN A 66 -2.30 -7.69 -2.69
C GLN A 66 -1.09 -6.79 -2.40
N ILE A 67 0.13 -7.35 -2.41
CA ILE A 67 1.36 -6.57 -2.25
C ILE A 67 1.53 -5.60 -3.42
N ALA A 68 1.30 -6.04 -4.66
CA ALA A 68 1.39 -5.19 -5.84
C ALA A 68 0.38 -4.03 -5.78
N GLN A 69 -0.89 -4.32 -5.45
CA GLN A 69 -1.93 -3.30 -5.27
C GLN A 69 -1.58 -2.31 -4.15
N SER A 70 -1.08 -2.80 -3.01
CA SER A 70 -0.67 -1.95 -1.89
C SER A 70 0.49 -1.02 -2.27
N LYS A 71 1.43 -1.50 -3.08
CA LYS A 71 2.53 -0.68 -3.62
C LYS A 71 2.01 0.40 -4.57
N MET A 72 1.08 0.06 -5.46
CA MET A 72 0.46 1.02 -6.38
C MET A 72 -0.36 2.10 -5.64
N LEU A 73 -1.13 1.73 -4.60
CA LEU A 73 -1.86 2.70 -3.79
C LEU A 73 -0.90 3.69 -3.10
N ASN A 74 0.20 3.19 -2.55
CA ASN A 74 1.20 4.04 -1.90
C ASN A 74 1.96 4.94 -2.88
N SER A 75 2.17 4.50 -4.12
CA SER A 75 2.75 5.35 -5.18
C SER A 75 1.73 6.31 -5.81
N SER A 76 0.42 6.09 -5.62
CA SER A 76 -0.65 6.92 -6.22
C SER A 76 -1.01 8.17 -5.42
N LYS A 77 -0.41 8.38 -4.24
CA LYS A 77 -0.49 9.71 -3.63
C LYS A 77 0.15 10.66 -4.64
N PRO A 78 -0.58 11.66 -5.17
CA PRO A 78 0.04 12.67 -5.98
C PRO A 78 1.05 13.37 -5.07
N VAL A 79 2.32 13.00 -5.23
CA VAL A 79 3.42 13.79 -4.69
C VAL A 79 3.30 15.08 -5.48
N LYS A 80 2.76 16.13 -4.84
CA LYS A 80 2.85 17.48 -5.38
C LYS A 80 4.31 17.64 -5.81
N SER A 81 4.56 18.05 -7.05
CA SER A 81 5.94 18.32 -7.46
C SER A 81 6.55 19.34 -6.47
N ASP A 82 7.86 19.29 -6.28
CA ASP A 82 8.54 20.24 -5.39
C ASP A 82 8.22 21.70 -5.78
N GLU A 83 8.00 21.95 -7.09
CA GLU A 83 7.51 23.21 -7.62
C GLU A 83 6.09 23.56 -7.15
N ALA A 84 5.15 22.61 -7.17
CA ALA A 84 3.79 22.82 -6.68
C ALA A 84 3.75 23.08 -5.17
N ILE A 85 4.60 22.40 -4.40
CA ILE A 85 4.77 22.64 -2.96
C ILE A 85 5.32 24.06 -2.73
N SER A 86 6.39 24.43 -3.44
CA SER A 86 7.00 25.77 -3.32
C SER A 86 6.03 26.89 -3.69
N MET A 87 5.22 26.70 -4.73
CA MET A 87 4.22 27.69 -5.15
C MET A 87 3.09 27.86 -4.13
N GLU A 88 2.68 26.77 -3.48
CA GLU A 88 1.68 26.80 -2.41
C GLU A 88 2.22 27.52 -1.16
N GLU A 89 3.47 27.24 -0.76
CA GLU A 89 4.14 27.93 0.35
C GLU A 89 4.24 29.44 0.09
N LYS A 90 4.64 29.85 -1.12
CA LYS A 90 4.70 31.26 -1.52
C LYS A 90 3.32 31.93 -1.47
N ARG A 91 2.25 31.23 -1.86
CA ARG A 91 0.87 31.75 -1.76
C ARG A 91 0.48 31.92 -0.31
N ALA A 92 0.71 30.93 0.54
CA ALA A 92 0.40 31.00 1.97
C ALA A 92 1.14 32.15 2.65
N GLN A 93 2.42 32.37 2.34
CA GLN A 93 3.20 33.50 2.84
C GLN A 93 2.62 34.84 2.38
N LYS A 94 2.22 34.95 1.11
CA LYS A 94 1.62 36.17 0.56
C LYS A 94 0.28 36.47 1.21
N GLU A 95 -0.57 35.47 1.39
CA GLU A 95 -1.86 35.59 2.08
C GLU A 95 -1.66 36.04 3.53
N ALA A 96 -0.77 35.38 4.29
CA ALA A 96 -0.46 35.77 5.66
C ALA A 96 0.05 37.22 5.77
N SER A 97 0.91 37.66 4.84
CA SER A 97 1.41 39.03 4.79
C SER A 97 0.31 40.05 4.51
N VAL A 98 -0.61 39.76 3.58
CA VAL A 98 -1.76 40.63 3.28
C VAL A 98 -2.69 40.73 4.50
N THR A 99 -2.97 39.61 5.17
CA THR A 99 -3.83 39.60 6.36
C THR A 99 -3.20 40.38 7.51
N SER A 100 -1.89 40.21 7.75
CA SER A 100 -1.16 40.95 8.79
C SER A 100 -1.15 42.46 8.53
N THR A 101 -0.78 42.88 7.31
CA THR A 101 -0.76 44.30 6.94
C THR A 101 -2.14 44.95 6.99
N THR A 102 -3.20 44.19 6.66
CA THR A 102 -4.58 44.65 6.78
C THR A 102 -4.98 44.83 8.24
N TYR A 103 -4.61 43.88 9.11
CA TYR A 103 -4.86 43.96 10.54
C TYR A 103 -4.14 45.17 11.18
N GLU A 104 -2.86 45.39 10.88
CA GLU A 104 -2.11 46.54 11.37
C GLU A 104 -2.73 47.88 10.94
N ARG A 105 -3.20 47.98 9.70
CA ARG A 105 -3.87 49.19 9.19
C ARG A 105 -5.21 49.43 9.88
N ALA A 106 -6.00 48.38 10.10
CA ALA A 106 -7.26 48.47 10.83
C ALA A 106 -7.02 48.92 12.28
N GLN A 107 -6.00 48.35 12.94
CA GLN A 107 -5.63 48.70 14.31
C GLN A 107 -5.18 50.16 14.43
N LYS A 108 -4.35 50.65 13.50
CA LYS A 108 -3.93 52.07 13.47
C LYS A 108 -5.11 53.02 13.27
N ARG A 109 -6.07 52.67 12.43
CA ARG A 109 -7.30 53.47 12.23
C ARG A 109 -8.15 53.50 13.51
N LEU A 110 -8.28 52.36 14.18
CA LEU A 110 -9.01 52.26 15.43
C LEU A 110 -8.38 53.14 16.50
N PHE A 111 -7.07 53.04 16.72
CA PHE A 111 -6.38 53.89 17.70
C PHE A 111 -6.49 55.37 17.37
N LYS A 112 -6.33 55.77 16.11
CA LYS A 112 -6.53 57.17 15.71
C LYS A 112 -7.95 57.67 15.99
N SER A 113 -8.97 56.83 15.77
CA SER A 113 -10.36 57.17 16.08
C SER A 113 -10.59 57.33 17.58
N VAL A 114 -10.02 56.43 18.38
CA VAL A 114 -10.10 56.49 19.85
C VAL A 114 -9.40 57.75 20.37
N ASP A 115 -8.20 58.04 19.88
CA ASP A 115 -7.43 59.23 20.28
C ASP A 115 -8.14 60.53 19.88
N GLY A 116 -8.75 60.58 18.69
CA GLY A 116 -9.57 61.73 18.26
C GLY A 116 -10.78 61.95 19.16
N PHE A 117 -11.48 60.86 19.50
CA PHE A 117 -12.62 60.91 20.42
C PHE A 117 -12.22 61.38 21.82
N LEU A 118 -11.14 60.81 22.39
CA LEU A 118 -10.66 61.16 23.74
C LEU A 118 -10.08 62.58 23.82
N SER A 119 -9.49 63.09 22.73
CA SER A 119 -8.90 64.44 22.69
C SER A 119 -9.90 65.53 22.33
N GLY A 120 -11.17 65.19 22.05
CA GLY A 120 -12.21 66.15 21.65
C GLY A 120 -11.97 66.82 20.30
N LYS A 121 -11.03 66.31 19.49
CA LYS A 121 -10.73 66.78 18.14
C LYS A 121 -11.52 65.93 17.15
N HIS A 122 -12.74 66.36 16.85
CA HIS A 122 -13.48 65.93 15.67
C HIS A 122 -13.27 66.91 14.53
#